data_AF-A0A9E0NS65-F1
#
_entry.id   AF-A0A9E0NS65-F1
#
_cell.length_a   1.000
_cell.length_b   1.000
_cell.length_c   1.000
_cell.angle_alpha   90.00
_cell.angle_beta   90.00
_cell.angle_gamma   90.00
#
_symmetry.space_group_name_H-M   'P 1'
#
loop_
_entity.id
_entity.type
_entity.pdbx_description
1 polymer ?
#
loop_
_entity_poly.entity_id
_entity_poly.type
_entity_poly.pdbx_seq_one_letter_code
_entity_poly.pdbx_strand_id
1 'polypeptide(L)'
;GCANYPKCKHIEPLEKPRDTGVTCPVCKTGHLVEKKSRYGKLFYSCNTYPKCTYAVWNPPVAENCPQCGWPVLTIKTTKRRGTEKVCPQKECGWSEVIAPPAGKDEAPAD
;
A
#
# COMPACT_ATOMS: atom_id res chain seq x y z
N GLY A 1 -11.81 -17.85 -24.49
CA GLY A 1 -11.14 -18.19 -25.76
C GLY A 1 -11.86 -17.47 -26.88
N CYS A 2 -11.13 -16.82 -27.78
CA CYS A 2 -11.68 -16.14 -28.96
C CYS A 2 -11.50 -17.03 -30.20
N ALA A 3 -12.51 -17.10 -31.06
CA ALA A 3 -12.63 -18.07 -32.15
C ALA A 3 -11.68 -17.89 -33.36
N ASN A 4 -10.65 -17.04 -33.26
CA ASN A 4 -9.76 -16.68 -34.38
C ASN A 4 -8.26 -16.85 -34.07
N TYR A 5 -7.88 -18.00 -33.52
CA TYR A 5 -6.47 -18.44 -33.47
C TYR A 5 -6.08 -19.05 -34.84
N PRO A 6 -4.92 -18.72 -35.46
CA PRO A 6 -3.63 -18.39 -34.83
C PRO A 6 -3.11 -16.94 -35.00
N LYS A 7 -3.91 -15.99 -35.50
CA LYS A 7 -3.44 -14.62 -35.78
C LYS A 7 -3.52 -13.65 -34.59
N CYS A 8 -4.21 -14.01 -33.51
CA CYS A 8 -4.40 -13.12 -32.37
C CYS A 8 -3.36 -13.41 -31.27
N LYS A 9 -2.33 -12.56 -31.20
CA LYS A 9 -1.22 -12.66 -30.24
C LYS A 9 -1.27 -11.53 -29.18
N HIS A 10 -2.47 -11.06 -28.85
CA HIS A 10 -2.66 -9.97 -27.87
C HIS A 10 -3.10 -10.53 -26.52
N ILE A 11 -2.15 -10.68 -25.61
CA ILE A 11 -2.41 -10.92 -24.19
C ILE A 11 -2.18 -9.58 -23.51
N GLU A 12 -3.20 -8.73 -23.53
CA GLU A 12 -3.17 -7.47 -22.80
C GLU A 12 -3.27 -7.78 -21.30
N PRO A 13 -2.28 -7.39 -20.46
CA PRO A 13 -2.41 -7.55 -19.02
C PRO A 13 -3.54 -6.64 -18.54
N LEU A 14 -4.68 -7.24 -18.17
CA LEU A 14 -5.90 -6.55 -17.73
C LEU A 14 -5.74 -5.77 -16.41
N GLU A 15 -4.62 -5.94 -15.70
CA GLU A 15 -4.36 -5.29 -14.41
C GLU A 15 -3.47 -4.06 -14.62
N LYS A 16 -4.08 -2.92 -15.00
CA LYS A 16 -3.40 -1.62 -14.88
C LYS A 16 -2.99 -1.42 -13.41
N PRO A 17 -1.74 -1.04 -13.11
CA PRO A 17 -1.33 -0.77 -11.74
C PRO A 17 -2.23 0.33 -11.16
N ARG A 18 -2.86 0.04 -10.02
CA ARG A 18 -3.76 0.99 -9.36
C ARG A 18 -2.92 2.11 -8.76
N ASP A 19 -3.12 3.33 -9.22
CA ASP A 19 -2.53 4.50 -8.58
C ASP A 19 -3.19 4.69 -7.21
N THR A 20 -2.36 4.87 -6.18
CA THR A 20 -2.88 5.18 -4.84
C THR A 20 -3.17 6.66 -4.66
N GLY A 21 -2.71 7.51 -5.60
CA GLY A 21 -2.77 8.96 -5.49
C GLY A 21 -1.77 9.54 -4.49
N VAL A 22 -0.98 8.70 -3.81
CA VAL A 22 -0.03 9.15 -2.78
C VAL A 22 1.29 9.57 -3.42
N THR A 23 1.67 10.83 -3.23
CA THR A 23 2.96 11.36 -3.69
C THR A 23 4.13 10.66 -2.99
N CYS A 24 5.16 10.31 -3.75
CA CYS A 24 6.35 9.67 -3.21
C CYS A 24 7.08 10.61 -2.25
N PRO A 25 7.33 10.18 -0.99
CA PRO A 25 7.96 11.03 0.02
C PRO A 25 9.45 11.31 -0.28
N VAL A 26 10.09 10.46 -1.09
CA VAL A 26 11.52 10.55 -1.42
C VAL A 26 11.75 11.47 -2.61
N CYS A 27 11.11 11.22 -3.75
CA CYS A 27 11.34 12.01 -4.96
C CYS A 27 10.38 13.20 -5.13
N LYS A 28 9.28 13.26 -4.36
CA LYS A 28 8.24 14.32 -4.37
C LYS A 28 7.59 14.63 -5.72
N THR A 29 7.93 13.85 -6.75
CA THR A 29 7.55 14.06 -8.15
C THR A 29 6.75 12.89 -8.68
N GLY A 30 7.09 11.67 -8.24
CA GLY A 30 6.34 10.46 -8.57
C GLY A 30 5.21 10.19 -7.60
N HIS A 31 4.40 9.19 -7.95
CA HIS A 31 3.32 8.65 -7.12
C HIS A 31 3.59 7.19 -6.77
N LEU A 32 3.06 6.74 -5.64
CA LEU A 32 3.09 5.35 -5.24
C LEU A 32 1.99 4.60 -5.96
N VAL A 33 2.38 3.59 -6.74
CA VAL A 33 1.45 2.74 -7.47
C VAL A 33 1.46 1.33 -6.89
N GLU A 34 0.28 0.73 -6.83
CA GLU A 34 0.11 -0.67 -6.44
C GLU A 34 0.67 -1.59 -7.51
N LYS A 35 1.57 -2.48 -7.09
CA LYS A 35 2.20 -3.50 -7.93
C LYS A 35 2.10 -4.86 -7.25
N LYS A 36 2.06 -5.90 -8.07
CA LYS A 36 2.09 -7.28 -7.62
C LYS A 36 3.51 -7.83 -7.78
N SER A 37 4.08 -8.34 -6.68
CA SER A 37 5.39 -8.99 -6.71
C SER A 37 5.31 -10.34 -7.43
N ARG A 38 6.47 -10.92 -7.78
CA ARG A 38 6.56 -12.28 -8.37
C ARG A 38 5.87 -13.37 -7.52
N TYR A 39 5.76 -13.13 -6.21
CA TYR A 39 5.14 -14.04 -5.25
C TYR A 39 3.65 -13.76 -5.02
N GLY A 40 3.06 -12.86 -5.81
CA GLY A 40 1.65 -12.48 -5.69
C GLY A 40 1.34 -11.49 -4.57
N LYS A 41 2.31 -11.12 -3.72
CA LYS A 41 2.13 -10.10 -2.69
C LYS A 41 2.05 -8.71 -3.31
N LEU A 42 1.09 -7.90 -2.86
CA LEU A 42 1.00 -6.49 -3.23
C LEU A 42 2.09 -5.67 -2.52
N PHE A 43 2.59 -4.68 -3.23
CA PHE A 43 3.50 -3.66 -2.71
C PHE A 43 3.28 -2.36 -3.47
N TYR A 44 3.68 -1.26 -2.87
CA TYR A 44 3.49 0.07 -3.42
C TYR A 44 4.85 0.68 -3.69
N SER A 45 5.14 1.00 -4.94
CA SER A 45 6.44 1.56 -5.32
C SER A 45 6.28 2.81 -6.15
N CYS A 46 7.30 3.65 -6.13
CA CYS A 46 7.31 4.85 -6.95
C CYS A 46 7.19 4.50 -8.44
N ASN A 47 6.33 5.24 -9.16
CA ASN A 47 6.17 5.13 -10.60
C ASN A 47 7.42 5.57 -11.39
N THR A 48 8.33 6.36 -10.79
CA THR A 48 9.56 6.83 -11.44
C THR A 48 10.73 5.85 -11.35
N TYR A 49 10.51 4.58 -11.00
CA TYR A 49 11.56 3.54 -11.06
C TYR A 49 12.18 3.48 -12.48
N PRO A 50 13.52 3.38 -12.65
CA PRO A 50 14.55 3.13 -11.63
C PRO A 50 15.07 4.37 -10.90
N LYS A 51 14.65 5.59 -11.27
CA LYS A 51 15.14 6.84 -10.66
C LYS A 51 14.80 6.98 -9.18
N CYS A 52 13.68 6.39 -8.74
CA CYS A 52 13.31 6.28 -7.34
C CYS A 52 13.00 4.82 -7.01
N THR A 53 13.73 4.27 -6.03
CA THR A 53 13.60 2.88 -5.57
C THR A 53 12.72 2.74 -4.32
N TYR A 54 12.06 3.83 -3.91
CA TYR A 54 11.20 3.81 -2.73
C TYR A 54 10.01 2.89 -2.92
N ALA A 55 9.82 1.97 -1.98
CA ALA A 55 8.73 1.02 -1.97
C ALA A 55 8.33 0.66 -0.53
N VAL A 56 7.04 0.40 -0.34
CA VAL A 56 6.44 -0.02 0.93
C VAL A 56 5.54 -1.23 0.71
N TRP A 57 5.44 -2.10 1.70
CA TRP A 57 4.63 -3.33 1.64
C TRP A 57 3.17 -3.12 2.02
N ASN A 58 2.91 -2.05 2.76
CA ASN A 58 1.59 -1.69 3.27
C ASN A 58 1.00 -0.57 2.41
N PRO A 59 -0.34 -0.49 2.27
CA PRO A 59 -1.02 0.61 1.58
C PRO A 59 -0.56 1.97 2.11
N PRO A 60 -0.02 2.86 1.25
CA PRO A 60 0.39 4.19 1.66
C PRO A 60 -0.81 5.12 1.81
N VAL A 61 -0.66 6.13 2.65
CA VAL A 61 -1.64 7.19 2.90
C VAL A 61 -0.93 8.52 2.84
N ALA A 62 -1.53 9.49 2.13
CA ALA A 62 -1.03 10.86 2.01
C ALA A 62 -1.28 11.67 3.30
N GLU A 63 -0.67 11.24 4.39
CA GLU A 63 -0.74 11.87 5.70
C GLU A 63 0.67 12.02 6.28
N ASN A 64 0.91 13.15 6.94
CA ASN A 64 2.17 13.43 7.61
C ASN A 64 2.23 12.73 8.97
N CYS A 65 3.35 12.06 9.25
CA CYS A 65 3.60 11.47 10.55
C CYS A 65 3.77 12.57 11.62
N PRO A 66 3.00 12.56 12.71
CA PRO A 66 3.07 13.59 13.75
C PRO A 66 4.36 13.51 14.59
N GLN A 67 5.06 12.36 14.59
CA GLN A 67 6.28 12.17 15.39
C GLN A 67 7.56 12.62 14.67
N CYS A 68 7.69 12.31 13.37
CA CYS A 68 8.92 12.57 12.61
C CYS A 68 8.71 13.45 11.37
N GLY A 69 7.48 13.87 11.08
CA GLY A 69 7.16 14.73 9.93
C GLY A 69 7.20 14.04 8.56
N TRP A 70 7.40 12.72 8.52
CA TRP A 70 7.45 11.96 7.26
C TRP A 70 6.12 12.08 6.50
N PRO A 71 6.10 12.44 5.20
CA PRO A 71 4.86 12.88 4.53
C PRO A 71 3.94 11.75 4.05
N VAL A 72 4.22 10.50 4.44
CA VAL A 72 3.41 9.33 4.08
C VAL A 72 3.29 8.37 5.26
N LEU A 73 2.09 7.95 5.59
CA LEU A 73 1.84 6.86 6.54
C LEU A 73 1.49 5.58 5.78
N THR A 74 1.48 4.44 6.47
CA THR A 74 1.07 3.17 5.89
C THR A 74 0.01 2.47 6.73
N ILE A 75 -0.91 1.76 6.10
CA ILE A 75 -1.98 1.03 6.79
C ILE A 75 -1.55 -0.41 6.99
N LYS A 76 -1.60 -0.88 8.23
CA LYS A 76 -1.33 -2.27 8.58
C LYS A 76 -2.56 -2.85 9.25
N THR A 77 -3.15 -3.87 8.65
CA THR A 77 -4.30 -4.57 9.23
C THR A 77 -3.83 -5.86 9.89
N THR A 78 -4.16 -6.03 11.17
CA THR A 78 -3.84 -7.23 11.94
C THR A 78 -5.08 -7.78 12.63
N LYS A 79 -5.16 -9.11 12.77
CA LYS A 79 -6.30 -9.76 13.46
C LYS A 79 -6.41 -9.39 14.94
N ARG A 80 -5.28 -9.04 15.59
CA ARG A 80 -5.24 -8.77 17.04
C ARG A 80 -5.52 -7.31 17.39
N ARG A 81 -4.96 -6.37 16.63
CA ARG A 81 -5.01 -4.93 16.93
C ARG A 81 -5.94 -4.15 16.00
N GLY A 82 -6.49 -4.81 14.98
CA GLY A 82 -7.30 -4.15 13.96
C GLY A 82 -6.44 -3.44 12.92
N THR A 83 -6.99 -2.39 12.35
CA THR A 83 -6.34 -1.58 11.32
C THR A 83 -5.59 -0.43 12.01
N GLU A 84 -4.26 -0.45 11.91
CA GLU A 84 -3.36 0.55 12.48
C GLU A 84 -2.66 1.34 11.36
N LYS A 85 -2.64 2.68 11.47
CA LYS A 85 -1.73 3.53 10.70
C LYS A 85 -0.37 3.46 11.37
N VAL A 86 0.68 3.23 10.58
CA VAL A 86 2.05 3.11 11.06
C VAL A 86 2.99 3.91 10.17
N CYS A 87 3.98 4.56 10.79
CA CYS A 87 5.03 5.24 10.04
C CYS A 87 5.92 4.20 9.33
N PRO A 88 6.23 4.38 8.02
CA PRO A 88 7.12 3.47 7.30
C PRO A 88 8.60 3.63 7.71
N GLN A 89 8.95 4.71 8.41
CA GLN A 89 10.33 4.97 8.83
C GLN A 89 10.70 4.12 10.04
N LYS A 90 11.73 3.28 9.90
CA LYS A 90 12.17 2.35 10.98
C LYS A 90 12.61 3.08 12.25
N GLU A 91 13.14 4.29 12.11
CA GLU A 91 13.55 5.15 13.22
C GLU A 91 12.35 5.79 13.93
N CYS A 92 11.19 5.83 13.26
CA CYS A 92 9.98 6.49 13.72
C CYS A 92 8.93 5.42 14.08
N GLY A 93 8.89 5.03 15.36
CA GLY A 93 7.98 3.99 15.86
C GLY A 93 6.50 4.40 16.01
N TRP A 94 6.06 5.48 15.37
CA TRP A 94 4.70 6.00 15.53
C TRP A 94 3.66 5.06 14.91
N SER A 95 2.60 4.80 15.67
CA SER A 95 1.46 3.98 15.25
C SER A 95 0.17 4.41 15.94
N GLU A 96 -0.94 4.35 15.23
CA GLU A 96 -2.28 4.69 15.74
C GLU A 96 -3.32 3.69 15.22
N VAL A 97 -4.19 3.18 16.10
CA VAL A 97 -5.27 2.27 15.71
C VAL A 97 -6.45 3.10 15.17
N ILE A 98 -6.79 2.90 13.90
CA ILE A 98 -7.90 3.62 13.24
C ILE A 98 -9.19 2.82 13.17
N ALA A 99 -9.12 1.49 13.30
CA ALA A 99 -10.30 0.64 13.42
C ALA A 99 -10.01 -0.59 14.28
N PRO A 100 -10.91 -0.96 15.22
CA PRO A 100 -10.76 -2.18 16.01
C PRO A 100 -10.83 -3.43 15.11
N PRO A 101 -10.29 -4.58 15.57
CA PRO A 101 -10.34 -5.81 14.80
C PRO A 101 -11.79 -6.26 14.59
N ALA A 102 -12.17 -6.50 13.34
CA ALA A 102 -13.44 -7.15 13.01
C ALA A 102 -13.43 -8.58 13.60
N GLY A 103 -14.16 -8.79 14.71
CA GLY A 103 -14.26 -10.10 15.37
C GLY A 103 -14.03 -10.12 16.88
N LYS A 104 -14.29 -9.03 17.59
CA LYS A 104 -14.66 -9.12 19.01
C LYS A 104 -16.05 -8.57 19.17
N ASP A 105 -17.02 -9.46 19.14
CA ASP A 105 -18.29 -9.25 19.83
C ASP A 105 -18.00 -8.64 21.21
N GLU A 106 -18.76 -7.60 21.54
CA GLU A 106 -18.94 -7.06 22.87
C GLU A 106 -18.89 -8.19 23.92
N ALA A 107 -17.87 -8.17 24.79
CA ALA A 107 -18.07 -8.68 26.13
C ALA A 107 -18.66 -7.50 26.92
N PRO A 108 -19.97 -7.46 27.21
CA PRO A 108 -20.48 -6.50 28.17
C PRO A 108 -19.77 -6.75 29.51
N ALA A 109 -19.32 -5.66 30.12
CA ALA A 109 -18.95 -5.68 31.52
C ALA A 109 -20.24 -5.85 32.34
N ASP A 110 -20.39 -7.00 33.00
CA ASP A 110 -21.10 -7.14 34.29
C ASP A 110 -20.62 -8.42 35.00
#